data_AF-A0AAD5UCH4-F1
#
_entry.id   AF-A0AAD5UCH4-F1
#
_cell.length_a   1.000
_cell.length_b   1.000
_cell.length_c   1.000
_cell.angle_alpha   90.00
_cell.angle_beta   90.00
_cell.angle_gamma   90.00
#
_symmetry.space_group_name_H-M   'P 1'
#
loop_
_entity.id
_entity.type
_entity.pdbx_description
1 polymer ?
#
loop_
_entity_poly.entity_id
_entity_poly.type
_entity_poly.pdbx_seq_one_letter_code
_entity_poly.pdbx_strand_id
1 'polypeptide(L)'
;AFAGNFASKTNSIPRIDLSAGSAGELKYPSYSNPAAGYPTRGRFQAYSNAAVSDFRTWALAKYNNDSAQVAAAWSGYTNGKPVQSASDILPPCQVTTQALSSGVCAGRNTADDFYSSGYKSQYGQDFAQWYQGTLVKHAGRIAAAAHSRFDSVFGIPLNIKIAGVHWRYFDPVEPHSAERSAGYWDYSSLLQGLKGLGVGVTFTAIEMADNNVAGVYSGANTLAKAFFQTAASLGVQNLGGENALSFGSDTSSYGRIQNIITSYPLAGFTLLRYPDLINGAGSTFQQYVASLQYPAHPIHPGPVPTVTVNPQPTPTTAPGSGVSITVTGVSTQIGQSVKIAGNVSQLGNWNAANALPLSAGNCNGSVCVWTGSVSIPIGTQVQWKVIVTSSSGTLWECGNNNVLTVSSTSAINTGATFC
;
A
#
# COMPACT_ATOMS: atom_id res chain seq x y z
N ALA A 1 31.79 -2.08 -7.67
CA ALA A 1 32.57 -0.95 -7.13
C ALA A 1 32.24 -0.68 -5.66
N PHE A 2 31.03 -0.24 -5.32
CA PHE A 2 30.64 0.08 -3.93
C PHE A 2 30.95 -1.06 -2.94
N ALA A 3 30.44 -2.27 -3.20
CA ALA A 3 30.66 -3.42 -2.32
C ALA A 3 32.14 -3.68 -2.00
N GLY A 4 33.01 -3.68 -3.02
CA GLY A 4 34.45 -3.91 -2.84
C GLY A 4 35.17 -2.79 -2.07
N ASN A 5 34.80 -1.53 -2.29
CA ASN A 5 35.44 -0.40 -1.60
C ASN A 5 34.99 -0.26 -0.14
N PHE A 6 33.76 -0.67 0.18
CA PHE A 6 33.18 -0.52 1.51
C PHE A 6 33.11 -1.83 2.31
N ALA A 7 33.64 -2.94 1.81
CA ALA A 7 33.61 -4.24 2.49
C ALA A 7 34.20 -4.20 3.91
N SER A 8 35.22 -3.37 4.16
CA SER A 8 35.82 -3.19 5.50
C SER A 8 35.01 -2.33 6.46
N LYS A 9 33.87 -1.79 6.02
CA LYS A 9 32.99 -0.88 6.77
C LYS A 9 31.64 -1.49 7.11
N THR A 10 31.49 -2.81 7.00
CA THR A 10 30.24 -3.55 7.28
C THR A 10 29.61 -3.18 8.63
N ASN A 11 30.43 -3.09 9.68
CA ASN A 11 29.96 -2.71 11.03
C ASN A 11 29.47 -1.25 11.16
N SER A 12 29.68 -0.40 10.15
CA SER A 12 29.27 1.01 10.14
C SER A 12 28.11 1.30 9.18
N ILE A 13 27.64 0.29 8.43
CA ILE A 13 26.58 0.45 7.43
C ILE A 13 25.38 -0.39 7.89
N PRO A 14 24.38 0.19 8.55
CA PRO A 14 23.24 -0.58 9.06
C PRO A 14 22.19 -0.90 8.00
N ARG A 15 22.20 -0.20 6.85
CA ARG A 15 21.23 -0.30 5.75
C ARG A 15 21.82 0.28 4.47
N ILE A 16 21.35 -0.21 3.31
CA ILE A 16 21.59 0.43 2.01
C ILE A 16 20.24 0.86 1.41
N ASP A 17 20.11 2.16 1.10
CA ASP A 17 18.95 2.69 0.38
C ASP A 17 19.24 2.72 -1.14
N LEU A 18 18.35 2.13 -1.94
CA LEU A 18 18.43 2.09 -3.39
C LEU A 18 17.67 3.27 -3.99
N SER A 19 18.33 4.06 -4.84
CA SER A 19 17.69 5.09 -5.64
C SER A 19 16.92 4.44 -6.80
N ALA A 20 15.58 4.55 -6.77
CA ALA A 20 14.69 3.91 -7.73
C ALA A 20 13.99 4.89 -8.69
N GLY A 21 14.40 6.15 -8.69
CA GLY A 21 13.79 7.20 -9.51
C GLY A 21 14.16 8.62 -9.08
N SER A 22 13.35 9.59 -9.53
CA SER A 22 13.56 11.01 -9.22
C SER A 22 13.59 11.26 -7.70
N ALA A 23 14.55 12.06 -7.24
CA ALA A 23 14.84 12.30 -5.81
C ALA A 23 15.19 11.04 -4.99
N GLY A 24 15.56 9.93 -5.64
CA GLY A 24 15.85 8.66 -4.97
C GLY A 24 14.61 7.85 -4.60
N GLU A 25 13.42 8.28 -5.04
CA GLU A 25 12.14 7.65 -4.73
C GLU A 25 11.63 6.83 -5.93
N LEU A 26 10.95 5.71 -5.67
CA LEU A 26 10.34 4.89 -6.70
C LEU A 26 9.08 5.57 -7.23
N LYS A 27 9.24 6.44 -8.23
CA LYS A 27 8.14 7.15 -8.88
C LYS A 27 8.52 7.67 -10.25
N TYR A 28 7.50 8.03 -11.01
CA TYR A 28 7.65 8.86 -12.18
C TYR A 28 7.91 10.34 -11.82
N PRO A 29 8.65 11.10 -12.64
CA PRO A 29 8.91 12.53 -12.43
C PRO A 29 7.70 13.41 -12.81
N SER A 30 6.51 13.04 -12.32
CA SER A 30 5.22 13.61 -12.77
C SER A 30 4.97 15.05 -12.32
N TYR A 31 5.73 15.55 -11.35
CA TYR A 31 5.65 16.89 -10.78
C TYR A 31 7.01 17.61 -10.74
N SER A 32 7.96 17.20 -11.59
CA SER A 32 9.28 17.83 -11.69
C SER A 32 9.30 19.06 -12.61
N ASN A 33 8.28 19.25 -13.44
CA ASN A 33 8.10 20.44 -14.28
C ASN A 33 7.31 21.50 -13.50
N PRO A 34 7.69 22.79 -13.51
CA PRO A 34 6.93 23.87 -12.87
C PRO A 34 5.43 23.90 -13.21
N ALA A 35 5.05 23.60 -14.46
CA ALA A 35 3.66 23.55 -14.91
C ALA A 35 2.87 22.33 -14.39
N ALA A 36 3.55 21.37 -13.77
CA ALA A 36 2.99 20.16 -13.17
C ALA A 36 3.39 20.02 -11.69
N GLY A 37 3.98 21.06 -11.09
CA GLY A 37 4.45 21.05 -9.71
C GLY A 37 3.32 21.08 -8.69
N TYR A 38 3.66 20.98 -7.42
CA TYR A 38 2.72 21.16 -6.32
C TYR A 38 1.95 22.51 -6.44
N PRO A 39 0.63 22.57 -6.19
CA PRO A 39 -0.27 21.47 -5.84
C PRO A 39 -1.10 20.98 -7.05
N THR A 40 -0.57 21.00 -8.26
CA THR A 40 -1.29 20.50 -9.46
C THR A 40 -1.38 18.98 -9.46
N ARG A 41 -2.27 18.41 -10.28
CA ARG A 41 -2.45 16.96 -10.44
C ARG A 41 -1.25 16.19 -11.02
N GLY A 42 -0.19 16.87 -11.45
CA GLY A 42 0.93 16.25 -12.17
C GLY A 42 0.59 15.86 -13.62
N ARG A 43 1.48 15.09 -14.26
CA ARG A 43 1.28 14.51 -15.60
C ARG A 43 1.83 13.09 -15.70
N PHE A 44 1.15 12.21 -16.42
CA PHE A 44 1.69 10.89 -16.75
C PHE A 44 3.00 11.00 -17.55
N GLN A 45 3.89 10.02 -17.36
CA GLN A 45 5.23 9.98 -17.97
C GLN A 45 5.38 8.76 -18.89
N ALA A 46 4.36 8.49 -19.70
CA ALA A 46 4.24 7.28 -20.53
C ALA A 46 4.30 7.55 -22.06
N TYR A 47 4.70 8.75 -22.49
CA TYR A 47 4.53 9.20 -23.88
C TYR A 47 5.80 9.10 -24.74
N SER A 48 6.86 8.44 -24.27
CA SER A 48 7.99 8.10 -25.14
C SER A 48 7.60 6.94 -26.06
N ASN A 49 8.26 6.81 -27.22
CA ASN A 49 8.02 5.68 -28.13
C ASN A 49 8.20 4.32 -27.42
N ALA A 50 9.18 4.22 -26.53
CA ALA A 50 9.43 3.00 -25.75
C ALA A 50 8.28 2.71 -24.76
N ALA A 51 7.79 3.71 -24.03
CA ALA A 51 6.69 3.53 -23.08
C ALA A 51 5.37 3.17 -23.80
N VAL A 52 5.08 3.83 -24.92
CA VAL A 52 3.92 3.49 -25.76
C VAL A 52 4.02 2.06 -26.28
N SER A 53 5.19 1.65 -26.77
CA SER A 53 5.42 0.29 -27.25
C SER A 53 5.26 -0.75 -26.14
N ASP A 54 5.77 -0.48 -24.94
CA ASP A 54 5.67 -1.39 -23.79
C ASP A 54 4.22 -1.52 -23.31
N PHE A 55 3.48 -0.41 -23.18
CA PHE A 55 2.05 -0.44 -22.83
C PHE A 55 1.23 -1.22 -23.86
N ARG A 56 1.45 -0.95 -25.16
CA ARG A 56 0.77 -1.67 -26.24
C ARG A 56 1.04 -3.17 -26.19
N THR A 57 2.30 -3.55 -26.02
CA THR A 57 2.71 -4.95 -25.94
C THR A 57 2.07 -5.63 -24.73
N TRP A 58 2.07 -4.95 -23.57
CA TRP A 58 1.46 -5.45 -22.35
C TRP A 58 -0.07 -5.66 -22.52
N ALA A 59 -0.76 -4.68 -23.09
CA ALA A 59 -2.21 -4.76 -23.30
C ALA A 59 -2.56 -5.89 -24.28
N LEU A 60 -1.86 -5.98 -25.42
CA LEU A 60 -2.05 -7.09 -26.37
C LEU A 60 -1.81 -8.44 -25.69
N ALA A 61 -0.73 -8.60 -24.94
CA ALA A 61 -0.44 -9.85 -24.24
C ALA A 61 -1.53 -10.24 -23.23
N LYS A 62 -2.11 -9.25 -22.51
CA LYS A 62 -3.23 -9.47 -21.60
C LYS A 62 -4.49 -9.99 -22.31
N TYR A 63 -4.70 -9.57 -23.55
CA TYR A 63 -5.87 -9.91 -24.36
C TYR A 63 -5.49 -10.81 -25.55
N ASN A 64 -4.74 -11.88 -25.28
CA ASN A 64 -4.44 -12.96 -26.24
C ASN A 64 -3.76 -12.51 -27.55
N ASN A 65 -3.00 -11.43 -27.50
CA ASN A 65 -2.37 -10.76 -28.64
C ASN A 65 -3.36 -10.32 -29.73
N ASP A 66 -4.59 -9.98 -29.35
CA ASP A 66 -5.68 -9.64 -30.26
C ASP A 66 -6.24 -8.24 -29.95
N SER A 67 -6.05 -7.29 -30.88
CA SER A 67 -6.55 -5.92 -30.72
C SER A 67 -8.08 -5.83 -30.72
N ALA A 68 -8.80 -6.81 -31.29
CA ALA A 68 -10.26 -6.83 -31.22
C ALA A 68 -10.74 -7.19 -29.80
N GLN A 69 -10.02 -8.05 -29.08
CA GLN A 69 -10.31 -8.35 -27.67
C GLN A 69 -9.98 -7.16 -26.76
N VAL A 70 -8.88 -6.43 -27.04
CA VAL A 70 -8.61 -5.15 -26.38
C VAL A 70 -9.76 -4.17 -26.61
N ALA A 71 -10.22 -4.03 -27.86
CA ALA A 71 -11.33 -3.14 -28.22
C ALA A 71 -12.63 -3.51 -27.50
N ALA A 72 -12.95 -4.79 -27.41
CA ALA A 72 -14.13 -5.28 -26.69
C ALA A 72 -14.04 -4.94 -25.19
N ALA A 73 -12.89 -5.20 -24.56
CA ALA A 73 -12.65 -4.90 -23.15
C ALA A 73 -12.70 -3.40 -22.85
N TRP A 74 -12.25 -2.55 -23.78
CA TRP A 74 -12.13 -1.10 -23.60
C TRP A 74 -13.31 -0.30 -24.20
N SER A 75 -14.41 -0.96 -24.55
CA SER A 75 -15.56 -0.38 -25.26
C SER A 75 -16.16 0.89 -24.63
N GLY A 76 -15.99 1.10 -23.31
CA GLY A 76 -16.50 2.28 -22.60
C GLY A 76 -15.58 3.52 -22.56
N TYR A 77 -14.31 3.41 -22.93
CA TYR A 77 -13.39 4.56 -22.96
C TYR A 77 -12.52 4.53 -24.20
N THR A 78 -12.73 5.50 -25.08
CA THR A 78 -12.08 5.54 -26.38
C THR A 78 -10.74 6.26 -26.35
N ASN A 79 -10.36 6.94 -25.26
CA ASN A 79 -9.17 7.80 -25.27
C ASN A 79 -9.13 8.70 -26.54
N GLY A 80 -10.29 9.24 -26.94
CA GLY A 80 -10.47 10.04 -28.15
C GLY A 80 -10.69 9.27 -29.46
N LYS A 81 -10.46 7.94 -29.53
CA LYS A 81 -10.85 7.08 -30.67
C LYS A 81 -10.92 5.58 -30.31
N PRO A 82 -11.94 4.82 -30.75
CA PRO A 82 -12.02 3.38 -30.50
C PRO A 82 -10.75 2.64 -30.95
N VAL A 83 -10.43 1.53 -30.28
CA VAL A 83 -9.34 0.65 -30.71
C VAL A 83 -9.78 -0.10 -31.96
N GLN A 84 -9.17 0.22 -33.11
CA GLN A 84 -9.40 -0.50 -34.38
C GLN A 84 -8.20 -1.36 -34.76
N SER A 85 -7.03 -1.01 -34.26
CA SER A 85 -5.76 -1.68 -34.50
C SER A 85 -4.86 -1.59 -33.27
N ALA A 86 -3.78 -2.40 -33.24
CA ALA A 86 -2.75 -2.29 -32.21
C ALA A 86 -2.18 -0.86 -32.08
N SER A 87 -2.10 -0.10 -33.16
CA SER A 87 -1.57 1.28 -33.14
C SER A 87 -2.43 2.24 -32.31
N ASP A 88 -3.72 1.94 -32.13
CA ASP A 88 -4.67 2.73 -31.35
C ASP A 88 -4.56 2.50 -29.84
N ILE A 89 -3.79 1.49 -29.42
CA ILE A 89 -3.47 1.25 -28.02
C ILE A 89 -2.39 2.23 -27.59
N LEU A 90 -2.79 3.29 -26.88
CA LEU A 90 -1.93 4.37 -26.40
C LEU A 90 -2.26 4.71 -24.94
N PRO A 91 -1.30 5.28 -24.18
CA PRO A 91 -1.56 5.89 -22.88
C PRO A 91 -2.65 6.97 -22.93
N PRO A 92 -3.22 7.39 -21.77
CA PRO A 92 -4.26 8.41 -21.73
C PRO A 92 -3.78 9.68 -22.40
N CYS A 93 -4.47 10.12 -23.44
CA CYS A 93 -4.19 11.38 -24.09
C CYS A 93 -4.88 12.48 -23.29
N GLN A 94 -4.12 13.28 -22.57
CA GLN A 94 -4.63 14.43 -21.81
C GLN A 94 -4.42 15.69 -22.63
N VAL A 95 -5.38 16.06 -23.47
CA VAL A 95 -5.31 17.31 -24.24
C VAL A 95 -6.52 18.18 -23.93
N THR A 96 -6.36 19.49 -24.08
CA THR A 96 -7.45 20.45 -23.83
C THR A 96 -8.19 20.69 -25.13
N THR A 97 -9.46 20.26 -25.23
CA THR A 97 -10.52 20.61 -26.22
C THR A 97 -10.18 20.71 -27.73
N GLN A 98 -8.92 20.52 -28.13
CA GLN A 98 -8.41 20.57 -29.48
C GLN A 98 -7.54 19.35 -29.70
N ALA A 99 -7.76 18.67 -30.82
CA ALA A 99 -6.92 17.55 -31.22
C ALA A 99 -5.49 18.04 -31.48
N LEU A 100 -4.49 17.34 -30.93
CA LEU A 100 -3.10 17.64 -31.26
C LEU A 100 -2.80 17.31 -32.72
N SER A 101 -2.01 18.15 -33.36
CA SER A 101 -1.54 17.94 -34.74
C SER A 101 -0.31 17.03 -34.83
N SER A 102 0.36 16.74 -33.71
CA SER A 102 1.60 15.95 -33.66
C SER A 102 1.81 15.23 -32.32
N GLY A 103 2.73 14.28 -32.29
CA GLY A 103 3.07 13.49 -31.09
C GLY A 103 2.17 12.25 -30.90
N VAL A 104 2.37 11.55 -29.77
CA VAL A 104 1.65 10.29 -29.46
C VAL A 104 0.14 10.46 -29.53
N CYS A 105 -0.37 11.63 -29.14
CA CYS A 105 -1.80 11.93 -29.09
C CYS A 105 -2.32 12.69 -30.32
N ALA A 106 -1.55 12.70 -31.43
CA ALA A 106 -1.98 13.33 -32.67
C ALA A 106 -3.32 12.76 -33.18
N GLY A 107 -4.22 13.64 -33.62
CA GLY A 107 -5.54 13.26 -34.13
C GLY A 107 -6.53 12.77 -33.09
N ARG A 108 -6.23 12.91 -31.78
CA ARG A 108 -7.15 12.57 -30.70
C ARG A 108 -7.78 13.82 -30.11
N ASN A 109 -9.10 13.94 -30.16
CA ASN A 109 -9.84 14.92 -29.36
C ASN A 109 -10.18 14.26 -28.02
N THR A 110 -9.44 14.60 -26.99
CA THR A 110 -9.77 14.13 -25.64
C THR A 110 -10.18 15.31 -24.79
N ALA A 111 -11.31 15.17 -24.11
CA ALA A 111 -11.52 15.94 -22.89
C ALA A 111 -10.48 15.44 -21.87
N ASP A 112 -10.02 16.34 -21.02
CA ASP A 112 -9.12 15.99 -19.91
C ASP A 112 -9.92 15.31 -18.78
N ASP A 113 -10.54 14.17 -19.09
CA ASP A 113 -11.55 13.50 -18.28
C ASP A 113 -11.04 12.20 -17.62
N PHE A 114 -9.77 11.87 -17.82
CA PHE A 114 -9.20 10.63 -17.31
C PHE A 114 -9.34 10.54 -15.79
N TYR A 115 -9.07 11.63 -15.06
CA TYR A 115 -9.16 11.62 -13.59
C TYR A 115 -10.58 11.82 -13.04
N SER A 116 -11.53 12.31 -13.85
CA SER A 116 -12.93 12.44 -13.43
C SER A 116 -13.74 11.16 -13.69
N SER A 117 -13.47 10.46 -14.79
CA SER A 117 -14.21 9.26 -15.18
C SER A 117 -13.37 8.16 -15.83
N GLY A 118 -12.37 8.50 -16.65
CA GLY A 118 -11.61 7.52 -17.43
C GLY A 118 -10.91 6.45 -16.60
N TYR A 119 -10.40 6.80 -15.41
CA TYR A 119 -9.74 5.86 -14.50
C TYR A 119 -10.66 4.74 -13.99
N LYS A 120 -11.98 4.93 -14.01
CA LYS A 120 -12.98 3.93 -13.59
C LYS A 120 -13.26 2.90 -14.67
N SER A 121 -12.92 3.20 -15.92
CA SER A 121 -13.12 2.28 -17.05
C SER A 121 -12.13 1.11 -17.00
N GLN A 122 -12.42 0.01 -17.72
CA GLN A 122 -11.48 -1.10 -17.87
C GLN A 122 -10.14 -0.66 -18.47
N TYR A 123 -10.17 0.25 -19.44
CA TYR A 123 -8.97 0.88 -19.99
C TYR A 123 -8.15 1.59 -18.89
N GLY A 124 -8.82 2.38 -18.04
CA GLY A 124 -8.17 3.12 -16.95
C GLY A 124 -7.53 2.19 -15.93
N GLN A 125 -8.21 1.11 -15.57
CA GLN A 125 -7.69 0.07 -14.67
C GLN A 125 -6.50 -0.69 -15.29
N ASP A 126 -6.56 -0.99 -16.58
CA ASP A 126 -5.47 -1.63 -17.31
C ASP A 126 -4.23 -0.72 -17.41
N PHE A 127 -4.44 0.56 -17.72
CA PHE A 127 -3.38 1.55 -17.71
C PHE A 127 -2.76 1.69 -16.32
N ALA A 128 -3.58 1.78 -15.26
CA ALA A 128 -3.12 1.84 -13.88
C ALA A 128 -2.25 0.62 -13.49
N GLN A 129 -2.73 -0.58 -13.83
CA GLN A 129 -2.03 -1.83 -13.58
C GLN A 129 -0.66 -1.87 -14.27
N TRP A 130 -0.62 -1.50 -15.56
CA TRP A 130 0.64 -1.41 -16.29
C TRP A 130 1.57 -0.35 -15.70
N TYR A 131 1.07 0.88 -15.51
CA TYR A 131 1.87 2.04 -15.10
C TYR A 131 2.52 1.82 -13.73
N GLN A 132 1.75 1.42 -12.71
CA GLN A 132 2.31 1.04 -11.40
C GLN A 132 3.18 -0.22 -11.50
N GLY A 133 2.76 -1.21 -12.30
CA GLY A 133 3.50 -2.47 -12.49
C GLY A 133 4.91 -2.25 -13.05
N THR A 134 5.11 -1.23 -13.90
CA THR A 134 6.45 -0.91 -14.41
C THR A 134 7.39 -0.38 -13.31
N LEU A 135 6.88 0.34 -12.30
CA LEU A 135 7.66 0.76 -11.13
C LEU A 135 8.12 -0.47 -10.34
N VAL A 136 7.22 -1.41 -10.07
CA VAL A 136 7.56 -2.67 -9.38
C VAL A 136 8.57 -3.49 -10.18
N LYS A 137 8.42 -3.57 -11.51
CA LYS A 137 9.39 -4.24 -12.41
C LYS A 137 10.75 -3.55 -12.38
N HIS A 138 10.79 -2.22 -12.35
CA HIS A 138 12.03 -1.46 -12.20
C HIS A 138 12.69 -1.73 -10.85
N ALA A 139 11.94 -1.66 -9.75
CA ALA A 139 12.37 -2.01 -8.41
C ALA A 139 12.97 -3.43 -8.35
N GLY A 140 12.35 -4.40 -9.03
CA GLY A 140 12.85 -5.78 -9.06
C GLY A 140 14.21 -5.91 -9.75
N ARG A 141 14.44 -5.16 -10.83
CA ARG A 141 15.74 -5.16 -11.52
C ARG A 141 16.85 -4.60 -10.62
N ILE A 142 16.59 -3.49 -9.94
CA ILE A 142 17.59 -2.86 -9.06
C ILE A 142 17.82 -3.68 -7.78
N ALA A 143 16.76 -4.25 -7.19
CA ALA A 143 16.84 -5.08 -5.99
C ALA A 143 17.61 -6.37 -6.27
N ALA A 144 17.31 -7.07 -7.38
CA ALA A 144 18.05 -8.27 -7.76
C ALA A 144 19.55 -7.98 -7.97
N ALA A 145 19.87 -6.87 -8.64
CA ALA A 145 21.25 -6.45 -8.80
C ALA A 145 21.92 -6.14 -7.45
N ALA A 146 21.23 -5.45 -6.55
CA ALA A 146 21.73 -5.11 -5.23
C ALA A 146 21.95 -6.36 -4.36
N HIS A 147 20.97 -7.25 -4.23
CA HIS A 147 21.09 -8.51 -3.51
C HIS A 147 22.29 -9.34 -3.98
N SER A 148 22.44 -9.49 -5.30
CA SER A 148 23.57 -10.25 -5.89
C SER A 148 24.96 -9.70 -5.58
N ARG A 149 25.05 -8.44 -5.12
CA ARG A 149 26.32 -7.73 -4.84
C ARG A 149 26.53 -7.42 -3.37
N PHE A 150 25.46 -7.30 -2.59
CA PHE A 150 25.52 -6.77 -1.23
C PHE A 150 25.25 -7.84 -0.17
N ASP A 151 24.48 -8.88 -0.47
CA ASP A 151 24.08 -9.85 0.55
C ASP A 151 25.27 -10.60 1.16
N SER A 152 26.19 -11.09 0.33
CA SER A 152 27.38 -11.83 0.77
C SER A 152 28.48 -10.94 1.37
N VAL A 153 28.42 -9.62 1.15
CA VAL A 153 29.43 -8.67 1.64
C VAL A 153 28.98 -8.02 2.93
N PHE A 154 27.73 -7.54 2.96
CA PHE A 154 27.18 -6.75 4.05
C PHE A 154 26.15 -7.51 4.88
N GLY A 155 25.27 -8.30 4.24
CA GLY A 155 24.20 -9.01 4.95
C GLY A 155 23.21 -8.10 5.68
N ILE A 156 22.98 -6.89 5.17
CA ILE A 156 22.16 -5.84 5.79
C ILE A 156 20.90 -5.54 4.95
N PRO A 157 19.86 -4.95 5.56
CA PRO A 157 18.64 -4.57 4.84
C PRO A 157 18.90 -3.65 3.64
N LEU A 158 18.15 -3.90 2.57
CA LEU A 158 18.01 -3.01 1.41
C LEU A 158 16.65 -2.31 1.48
N ASN A 159 16.62 -1.00 1.24
CA ASN A 159 15.38 -0.21 1.27
C ASN A 159 15.17 0.60 -0.01
N ILE A 160 13.91 0.88 -0.32
CA ILE A 160 13.49 1.81 -1.39
C ILE A 160 12.61 2.90 -0.79
N LYS A 161 12.76 4.14 -1.26
CA LYS A 161 11.90 5.26 -0.81
C LYS A 161 10.61 5.35 -1.62
N ILE A 162 9.49 5.60 -0.95
CA ILE A 162 8.19 5.91 -1.53
C ILE A 162 7.82 7.34 -1.12
N ALA A 163 7.50 8.16 -2.12
CA ALA A 163 7.19 9.57 -1.93
C ALA A 163 5.80 9.77 -1.31
N GLY A 164 5.68 10.63 -0.30
CA GLY A 164 4.40 11.10 0.24
C GLY A 164 3.75 12.14 -0.67
N VAL A 165 3.14 11.72 -1.78
CA VAL A 165 2.45 12.62 -2.73
C VAL A 165 1.07 12.97 -2.17
N HIS A 166 1.06 13.95 -1.27
CA HIS A 166 -0.08 14.17 -0.38
C HIS A 166 -1.17 15.13 -0.89
N TRP A 167 -0.90 15.92 -1.94
CA TRP A 167 -1.86 16.89 -2.50
C TRP A 167 -2.79 16.23 -3.52
N ARG A 168 -3.95 16.84 -3.77
CA ARG A 168 -5.06 16.26 -4.56
C ARG A 168 -5.62 14.95 -4.00
N TYR A 169 -5.25 14.58 -2.78
CA TYR A 169 -5.74 13.38 -2.10
C TYR A 169 -7.24 13.47 -1.86
N PHE A 170 -7.72 14.60 -1.33
CA PHE A 170 -9.14 14.86 -1.07
C PHE A 170 -9.87 15.61 -2.19
N ASP A 171 -9.28 15.70 -3.39
CA ASP A 171 -9.90 16.45 -4.49
C ASP A 171 -11.23 15.79 -4.89
N PRO A 172 -12.37 16.50 -4.86
CA PRO A 172 -13.68 15.89 -5.10
C PRO A 172 -13.91 15.55 -6.58
N VAL A 173 -13.14 16.13 -7.50
CA VAL A 173 -13.28 15.93 -8.95
C VAL A 173 -12.23 14.94 -9.46
N GLU A 174 -10.98 15.10 -9.02
CA GLU A 174 -9.83 14.31 -9.47
C GLU A 174 -9.07 13.68 -8.28
N PRO A 175 -9.73 12.81 -7.47
CA PRO A 175 -9.14 12.28 -6.25
C PRO A 175 -7.88 11.46 -6.56
N HIS A 176 -6.85 11.65 -5.74
CA HIS A 176 -5.54 10.98 -5.85
C HIS A 176 -4.83 11.23 -7.19
N SER A 177 -5.18 12.28 -7.93
CA SER A 177 -4.62 12.52 -9.27
C SER A 177 -3.11 12.74 -9.27
N ALA A 178 -2.56 13.39 -8.25
CA ALA A 178 -1.11 13.56 -8.08
C ALA A 178 -0.39 12.21 -7.82
N GLU A 179 -0.95 11.37 -6.94
CA GLU A 179 -0.44 10.02 -6.64
C GLU A 179 -0.44 9.14 -7.90
N ARG A 180 -1.57 9.13 -8.62
CA ARG A 180 -1.74 8.35 -9.85
C ARG A 180 -0.80 8.81 -10.94
N SER A 181 -0.60 10.13 -11.11
CA SER A 181 0.40 10.68 -12.03
C SER A 181 1.82 10.20 -11.67
N ALA A 182 2.15 10.14 -10.37
CA ALA A 182 3.44 9.65 -9.85
C ALA A 182 3.61 8.12 -9.96
N GLY A 183 2.52 7.39 -10.21
CA GLY A 183 2.50 5.94 -10.41
C GLY A 183 1.95 5.15 -9.23
N TYR A 184 1.41 5.82 -8.21
CA TYR A 184 0.78 5.19 -7.05
C TYR A 184 -0.73 5.09 -7.27
N TRP A 185 -1.18 3.87 -7.52
CA TRP A 185 -2.56 3.54 -7.82
C TRP A 185 -3.19 2.67 -6.74
N ASP A 186 -2.41 1.73 -6.21
CA ASP A 186 -2.80 0.86 -5.11
C ASP A 186 -1.56 0.51 -4.28
N TYR A 187 -1.47 1.11 -3.09
CA TYR A 187 -0.37 0.87 -2.16
C TYR A 187 -0.29 -0.59 -1.70
N SER A 188 -1.40 -1.32 -1.64
CA SER A 188 -1.39 -2.74 -1.22
C SER A 188 -0.60 -3.58 -2.21
N SER A 189 -0.95 -3.53 -3.50
CA SER A 189 -0.21 -4.26 -4.54
C SER A 189 1.22 -3.74 -4.74
N LEU A 190 1.46 -2.43 -4.60
CA LEU A 190 2.81 -1.86 -4.63
C LEU A 190 3.68 -2.44 -3.51
N LEU A 191 3.20 -2.39 -2.27
CA LEU A 191 3.92 -2.87 -1.08
C LEU A 191 4.11 -4.39 -1.10
N GLN A 192 3.10 -5.14 -1.55
CA GLN A 192 3.21 -6.59 -1.73
C GLN A 192 4.27 -6.92 -2.79
N GLY A 193 4.32 -6.17 -3.88
CA GLY A 193 5.34 -6.29 -4.91
C GLY A 193 6.74 -6.05 -4.34
N LEU A 194 6.95 -4.94 -3.62
CA LEU A 194 8.24 -4.60 -3.01
C LEU A 194 8.67 -5.61 -1.94
N LYS A 195 7.74 -6.08 -1.10
CA LYS A 195 8.00 -7.16 -0.14
C LYS A 195 8.52 -8.42 -0.83
N GLY A 196 7.92 -8.80 -1.96
CA GLY A 196 8.35 -9.95 -2.75
C GLY A 196 9.78 -9.84 -3.33
N LEU A 197 10.33 -8.63 -3.37
CA LEU A 197 11.69 -8.37 -3.85
C LEU A 197 12.76 -8.43 -2.74
N GLY A 198 12.37 -8.66 -1.48
CA GLY A 198 13.31 -8.72 -0.35
C GLY A 198 13.78 -7.35 0.15
N VAL A 199 13.08 -6.27 -0.21
CA VAL A 199 13.42 -4.89 0.22
C VAL A 199 12.43 -4.36 1.27
N GLY A 200 12.93 -3.52 2.17
CA GLY A 200 12.11 -2.64 3.00
C GLY A 200 11.72 -1.36 2.27
N VAL A 201 10.94 -0.52 2.94
CA VAL A 201 10.46 0.75 2.38
C VAL A 201 10.53 1.89 3.37
N THR A 202 10.92 3.06 2.89
CA THR A 202 10.88 4.31 3.64
C THR A 202 9.82 5.23 3.03
N PHE A 203 8.88 5.73 3.83
CA PHE A 203 7.85 6.66 3.38
C PHE A 203 8.13 8.09 3.87
N THR A 204 7.93 9.08 2.99
CA THR A 204 8.21 10.49 3.29
C THR A 204 6.95 11.28 3.71
N ALA A 205 7.11 12.54 4.12
CA ALA A 205 6.02 13.46 4.52
C ALA A 205 5.27 13.08 5.81
N ILE A 206 5.89 12.31 6.70
CA ILE A 206 5.22 11.82 7.92
C ILE A 206 5.05 12.88 9.02
N GLU A 207 5.68 14.05 8.84
CA GLU A 207 5.57 15.21 9.72
C GLU A 207 4.38 16.11 9.41
N MET A 208 3.76 15.95 8.25
CA MET A 208 2.76 16.88 7.73
C MET A 208 1.36 16.63 8.30
N ALA A 209 0.59 17.71 8.46
CA ALA A 209 -0.84 17.63 8.77
C ALA A 209 -1.67 17.51 7.49
N ASP A 210 -2.92 17.05 7.62
CA ASP A 210 -3.91 17.20 6.55
C ASP A 210 -4.25 18.69 6.37
N ASN A 211 -4.43 19.10 5.12
CA ASN A 211 -4.80 20.48 4.77
C ASN A 211 -5.76 20.46 3.58
N ASN A 212 -7.05 20.32 3.87
CA ASN A 212 -8.10 20.15 2.87
C ASN A 212 -8.64 21.48 2.34
N VAL A 213 -7.75 22.40 1.96
CA VAL A 213 -8.12 23.67 1.33
C VAL A 213 -8.28 23.47 -0.18
N ALA A 214 -9.29 24.14 -0.77
CA ALA A 214 -9.58 24.04 -2.20
C ALA A 214 -8.36 24.38 -3.06
N GLY A 215 -8.10 23.57 -4.09
CA GLY A 215 -6.92 23.69 -4.95
C GLY A 215 -5.65 23.01 -4.41
N VAL A 216 -5.63 22.60 -3.14
CA VAL A 216 -4.54 21.80 -2.55
C VAL A 216 -5.01 20.38 -2.20
N TYR A 217 -6.09 20.27 -1.42
CA TYR A 217 -6.70 18.99 -1.02
C TYR A 217 -5.69 17.99 -0.43
N SER A 218 -4.85 18.47 0.50
CA SER A 218 -3.78 17.67 1.10
C SER A 218 -4.31 16.71 2.15
N GLY A 219 -3.97 15.42 2.01
CA GLY A 219 -4.25 14.37 2.98
C GLY A 219 -2.99 13.70 3.52
N ALA A 220 -1.96 14.47 3.85
CA ALA A 220 -0.63 13.93 4.18
C ALA A 220 -0.61 12.97 5.39
N ASN A 221 -1.25 13.35 6.51
CA ASN A 221 -1.30 12.53 7.70
C ASN A 221 -2.21 11.31 7.50
N THR A 222 -3.34 11.52 6.82
CA THR A 222 -4.25 10.43 6.44
C THR A 222 -3.55 9.40 5.54
N LEU A 223 -2.82 9.86 4.53
CA LEU A 223 -2.04 9.03 3.62
C LEU A 223 -0.94 8.27 4.35
N ALA A 224 -0.14 8.93 5.19
CA ALA A 224 0.94 8.28 5.95
C ALA A 224 0.40 7.15 6.85
N LYS A 225 -0.69 7.40 7.59
CA LYS A 225 -1.32 6.37 8.43
C LYS A 225 -1.83 5.20 7.60
N ALA A 226 -2.52 5.46 6.49
CA ALA A 226 -3.01 4.42 5.59
C ALA A 226 -1.87 3.58 5.00
N PHE A 227 -0.77 4.23 4.60
CA PHE A 227 0.43 3.57 4.09
C PHE A 227 1.04 2.63 5.13
N PHE A 228 1.34 3.12 6.35
CA PHE A 228 1.96 2.28 7.38
C PHE A 228 1.02 1.20 7.92
N GLN A 229 -0.28 1.46 7.99
CA GLN A 229 -1.27 0.43 8.32
C GLN A 229 -1.27 -0.70 7.28
N THR A 230 -1.20 -0.36 5.99
CA THR A 230 -1.13 -1.32 4.89
C THR A 230 0.19 -2.09 4.91
N ALA A 231 1.30 -1.39 5.12
CA ALA A 231 2.62 -2.03 5.21
C ALA A 231 2.72 -3.01 6.39
N ALA A 232 2.17 -2.62 7.54
CA ALA A 232 2.10 -3.47 8.73
C ALA A 232 1.20 -4.69 8.51
N SER A 233 0.01 -4.52 7.91
CA SER A 233 -0.90 -5.64 7.65
C SER A 233 -0.34 -6.65 6.66
N LEU A 234 0.48 -6.19 5.70
CA LEU A 234 1.21 -7.03 4.76
C LEU A 234 2.48 -7.63 5.35
N GLY A 235 2.91 -7.24 6.57
CA GLY A 235 4.16 -7.71 7.18
C GLY A 235 5.40 -7.31 6.39
N VAL A 236 5.43 -6.09 5.85
CA VAL A 236 6.61 -5.51 5.22
C VAL A 236 7.66 -5.21 6.30
N GLN A 237 8.89 -5.68 6.11
CA GLN A 237 9.97 -5.49 7.07
C GLN A 237 10.75 -4.19 6.80
N ASN A 238 11.55 -3.74 7.76
CA ASN A 238 12.46 -2.59 7.64
C ASN A 238 11.75 -1.29 7.22
N LEU A 239 10.59 -1.01 7.82
CA LEU A 239 9.83 0.20 7.55
C LEU A 239 10.56 1.44 8.06
N GLY A 240 10.75 2.42 7.19
CA GLY A 240 11.34 3.72 7.51
C GLY A 240 10.34 4.86 7.40
N GLY A 241 10.53 5.89 8.19
CA GLY A 241 9.87 7.19 8.02
C GLY A 241 10.89 8.31 7.75
N GLU A 242 10.49 9.33 7.00
CA GLU A 242 11.28 10.55 6.78
C GLU A 242 10.36 11.76 6.66
N ASN A 243 10.77 12.93 7.18
CA ASN A 243 10.03 14.16 6.96
C ASN A 243 10.31 14.71 5.55
N ALA A 244 9.32 15.34 4.92
CA ALA A 244 9.48 15.85 3.56
C ALA A 244 10.16 17.22 3.52
N LEU A 245 9.85 18.12 4.46
CA LEU A 245 10.41 19.47 4.52
C LEU A 245 11.07 19.73 5.87
N SER A 246 11.97 20.71 5.92
CA SER A 246 12.49 21.25 7.18
C SER A 246 11.35 21.92 7.96
N PHE A 247 11.15 21.53 9.21
CA PHE A 247 10.07 22.04 10.08
C PHE A 247 10.61 22.66 11.39
N GLY A 248 11.93 22.80 11.52
CA GLY A 248 12.60 23.49 12.63
C GLY A 248 12.19 22.95 14.01
N SER A 249 11.72 23.85 14.87
CA SER A 249 11.29 23.56 16.23
C SER A 249 9.78 23.32 16.37
N ASP A 250 9.04 23.09 15.27
CA ASP A 250 7.59 22.79 15.33
C ASP A 250 7.32 21.46 16.05
N THR A 251 6.88 21.57 17.31
CA THR A 251 6.52 20.44 18.16
C THR A 251 5.31 19.66 17.63
N SER A 252 4.44 20.28 16.84
CA SER A 252 3.30 19.59 16.24
C SER A 252 3.75 18.59 15.17
N SER A 253 4.76 18.95 14.39
CA SER A 253 5.41 18.06 13.42
C SER A 253 6.10 16.89 14.10
N TYR A 254 6.86 17.15 15.17
CA TYR A 254 7.44 16.08 16.01
C TYR A 254 6.38 15.16 16.60
N GLY A 255 5.26 15.70 17.10
CA GLY A 255 4.15 14.90 17.62
C GLY A 255 3.50 14.00 16.58
N ARG A 256 3.38 14.45 15.32
CA ARG A 256 2.88 13.61 14.22
C ARG A 256 3.85 12.49 13.85
N ILE A 257 5.15 12.80 13.78
CA ILE A 257 6.21 11.79 13.60
C ILE A 257 6.12 10.75 14.73
N GLN A 258 6.04 11.21 15.99
CA GLN A 258 5.89 10.34 17.16
C GLN A 258 4.72 9.40 17.02
N ASN A 259 3.55 9.92 16.65
CA ASN A 259 2.35 9.11 16.48
C ASN A 259 2.54 8.01 15.43
N ILE A 260 3.22 8.29 14.32
CA ILE A 260 3.51 7.27 13.31
C ILE A 260 4.49 6.21 13.86
N ILE A 261 5.63 6.63 14.41
CA ILE A 261 6.66 5.69 14.86
C ILE A 261 6.23 4.83 16.06
N THR A 262 5.28 5.30 16.89
CA THR A 262 4.76 4.52 18.04
C THR A 262 3.54 3.68 17.69
N SER A 263 2.79 4.04 16.64
CA SER A 263 1.59 3.28 16.24
C SER A 263 1.88 2.15 15.26
N TYR A 264 3.04 2.17 14.59
CA TYR A 264 3.39 1.22 13.53
C TYR A 264 4.81 0.67 13.74
N PRO A 265 5.13 -0.53 13.21
CA PRO A 265 6.40 -1.21 13.46
C PRO A 265 7.54 -0.65 12.58
N LEU A 266 7.85 0.64 12.74
CA LEU A 266 8.96 1.27 12.02
C LEU A 266 10.30 0.80 12.60
N ALA A 267 11.22 0.43 11.71
CA ALA A 267 12.61 0.15 12.04
C ALA A 267 13.44 1.43 12.26
N GLY A 268 12.98 2.59 11.77
CA GLY A 268 13.62 3.86 12.07
C GLY A 268 12.99 5.08 11.42
N PHE A 269 13.41 6.25 11.90
CA PHE A 269 13.07 7.55 11.34
C PHE A 269 14.36 8.27 10.89
N THR A 270 14.32 8.91 9.72
CA THR A 270 15.41 9.75 9.20
C THR A 270 14.98 11.20 9.20
N LEU A 271 15.69 12.05 9.94
CA LEU A 271 15.43 13.49 9.94
C LEU A 271 16.15 14.16 8.76
N LEU A 272 15.38 14.83 7.91
CA LEU A 272 15.83 15.76 6.89
C LEU A 272 15.80 17.19 7.48
N ARG A 273 16.92 17.90 7.68
CA ARG A 273 18.31 17.53 7.37
C ARG A 273 19.32 18.07 8.38
N TYR A 274 20.57 17.66 8.24
CA TYR A 274 21.67 17.98 9.15
C TYR A 274 21.75 19.49 9.57
N PRO A 275 21.65 20.48 8.67
CA PRO A 275 21.56 21.89 9.07
C PRO A 275 20.50 22.23 10.12
N ASP A 276 19.33 21.58 10.09
CA ASP A 276 18.25 21.84 11.04
C ASP A 276 18.63 21.40 12.47
N LEU A 277 19.51 20.40 12.59
CA LEU A 277 20.02 19.93 13.88
C LEU A 277 21.03 20.89 14.50
N ILE A 278 21.80 21.61 13.70
CA ILE A 278 22.91 22.44 14.20
C ILE A 278 22.53 23.93 14.31
N ASN A 279 21.52 24.39 13.58
CA ASN A 279 21.17 25.83 13.48
C ASN A 279 20.00 26.25 14.37
N GLY A 280 19.86 25.66 15.57
CA GLY A 280 18.94 26.15 16.62
C GLY A 280 17.71 25.29 16.90
N ALA A 281 17.32 24.37 16.01
CA ALA A 281 16.27 23.38 16.31
C ALA A 281 16.80 22.08 16.95
N GLY A 282 18.12 21.93 17.07
CA GLY A 282 18.78 20.77 17.67
C GLY A 282 18.34 20.45 19.10
N SER A 283 18.10 21.48 19.92
CA SER A 283 17.62 21.29 21.30
C SER A 283 16.21 20.67 21.33
N THR A 284 15.31 21.11 20.45
CA THR A 284 13.96 20.53 20.31
C THR A 284 14.04 19.09 19.80
N PHE A 285 14.91 18.80 18.82
CA PHE A 285 15.11 17.42 18.36
C PHE A 285 15.69 16.52 19.46
N GLN A 286 16.65 17.00 20.24
CA GLN A 286 17.20 16.24 21.38
C GLN A 286 16.13 15.95 22.43
N GLN A 287 15.29 16.93 22.76
CA GLN A 287 14.16 16.75 23.67
C GLN A 287 13.14 15.76 23.11
N TYR A 288 12.84 15.84 21.81
CA TYR A 288 11.99 14.89 21.11
C TYR A 288 12.55 13.46 21.23
N VAL A 289 13.83 13.24 20.88
CA VAL A 289 14.48 11.92 20.99
C VAL A 289 14.46 11.42 22.43
N ALA A 290 14.73 12.29 23.41
CA ALA A 290 14.64 11.93 24.83
C ALA A 290 13.21 11.60 25.30
N SER A 291 12.19 12.17 24.66
CA SER A 291 10.77 11.91 24.95
C SER A 291 10.27 10.58 24.35
N LEU A 292 10.97 10.04 23.35
CA LEU A 292 10.70 8.71 22.84
C LEU A 292 11.12 7.71 23.91
N GLN A 293 10.19 7.38 24.80
CA GLN A 293 10.32 6.30 25.78
C GLN A 293 10.37 4.97 25.04
N TYR A 294 11.49 4.70 24.37
CA TYR A 294 11.82 3.34 24.04
C TYR A 294 12.10 2.64 25.38
N PRO A 295 11.44 1.53 25.75
CA PRO A 295 12.14 0.57 26.58
C PRO A 295 13.47 0.35 25.88
N ALA A 296 14.58 0.29 26.61
CA ALA A 296 15.88 0.02 26.00
C ALA A 296 15.77 -1.26 25.16
N HIS A 297 15.43 -1.12 23.87
CA HIS A 297 15.73 -2.14 22.90
C HIS A 297 17.23 -2.20 22.97
N PRO A 298 17.80 -3.40 23.18
CA PRO A 298 19.24 -3.52 23.12
C PRO A 298 19.63 -2.83 21.82
N ILE A 299 20.39 -1.74 21.94
CA ILE A 299 21.42 -1.47 20.95
C ILE A 299 22.05 -2.84 20.80
N HIS A 300 21.94 -3.46 19.64
CA HIS A 300 22.48 -4.78 19.44
C HIS A 300 23.94 -4.53 19.02
N PRO A 301 24.94 -4.52 19.93
CA PRO A 301 26.28 -4.91 19.55
C PRO A 301 26.38 -6.45 19.52
N GLY A 302 25.24 -7.16 19.53
CA GLY A 302 25.20 -8.59 19.31
C GLY A 302 25.64 -8.90 17.89
N PRO A 303 26.47 -9.94 17.69
CA PRO A 303 26.92 -10.32 16.35
C PRO A 303 25.70 -10.49 15.45
N VAL A 304 25.85 -10.04 14.20
CA VAL A 304 24.96 -10.38 13.09
C VAL A 304 24.56 -11.84 13.26
N PRO A 305 23.27 -12.22 13.26
CA PRO A 305 22.91 -13.62 13.26
C PRO A 305 23.59 -14.23 12.03
N THR A 306 24.61 -15.05 12.27
CA THR A 306 25.24 -15.84 11.23
C THR A 306 24.13 -16.69 10.63
N VAL A 307 23.69 -16.33 9.42
CA VAL A 307 22.93 -17.24 8.58
C VAL A 307 23.92 -18.33 8.22
N THR A 308 24.05 -19.34 9.07
CA THR A 308 24.51 -20.65 8.60
C THR A 308 23.51 -21.07 7.56
N VAL A 309 23.91 -20.95 6.29
CA VAL A 309 23.33 -21.68 5.17
C VAL A 309 23.42 -23.15 5.51
N ASN A 310 22.42 -23.65 6.22
CA ASN A 310 22.14 -25.06 6.27
C ASN A 310 21.62 -25.41 4.87
N PRO A 311 22.18 -26.41 4.17
CA PRO A 311 21.61 -26.84 2.90
C PRO A 311 20.14 -27.20 3.15
N GLN A 312 19.29 -26.44 2.47
CA GLN A 312 17.84 -26.56 2.42
C GLN A 312 17.40 -28.03 2.44
N PRO A 313 16.72 -28.53 3.49
CA PRO A 313 15.81 -29.64 3.32
C PRO A 313 14.68 -29.12 2.43
N THR A 314 14.42 -29.83 1.35
CA THR A 314 13.35 -29.62 0.38
C THR A 314 12.06 -29.14 1.06
N PRO A 315 11.36 -28.12 0.53
CA PRO A 315 10.19 -27.54 1.20
C PRO A 315 9.04 -28.54 1.27
N THR A 316 8.71 -28.99 2.48
CA THR A 316 7.37 -29.50 2.79
C THR A 316 6.57 -28.38 3.45
N THR A 317 5.71 -27.77 2.67
CA THR A 317 4.60 -26.91 3.10
C THR A 317 3.71 -27.63 4.11
N ALA A 318 3.55 -27.09 5.31
CA ALA A 318 2.34 -27.32 6.10
C ALA A 318 1.41 -26.10 5.90
N PRO A 319 0.22 -26.26 5.31
CA PRO A 319 -0.74 -25.17 5.14
C PRO A 319 -1.26 -24.71 6.51
N GLY A 320 -1.46 -23.40 6.69
CA GLY A 320 -2.18 -22.89 7.85
C GLY A 320 -3.53 -23.59 7.96
N SER A 321 -3.80 -24.24 9.09
CA SER A 321 -5.07 -24.93 9.29
C SER A 321 -6.20 -23.90 9.39
N GLY A 322 -7.19 -24.01 8.51
CA GLY A 322 -8.41 -23.21 8.57
C GLY A 322 -9.22 -23.62 9.81
N VAL A 323 -9.61 -22.64 10.63
CA VAL A 323 -10.58 -22.85 11.70
C VAL A 323 -11.97 -22.69 11.08
N SER A 324 -12.80 -23.73 11.16
CA SER A 324 -14.20 -23.65 10.76
C SER A 324 -15.05 -23.18 11.93
N ILE A 325 -15.87 -22.16 11.69
CA ILE A 325 -16.75 -21.53 12.66
C ILE A 325 -18.21 -21.80 12.27
N THR A 326 -18.97 -22.38 13.20
CA THR A 326 -20.39 -22.67 13.03
C THR A 326 -21.19 -21.93 14.10
N VAL A 327 -22.08 -21.04 13.68
CA VAL A 327 -22.99 -20.33 14.56
C VAL A 327 -24.39 -20.88 14.33
N THR A 328 -25.05 -21.36 15.37
CA THR A 328 -26.39 -21.97 15.26
C THR A 328 -27.41 -21.13 16.01
N GLY A 329 -28.63 -21.02 15.46
CA GLY A 329 -29.76 -20.45 16.20
C GLY A 329 -29.90 -18.93 16.15
N VAL A 330 -29.27 -18.26 15.17
CA VAL A 330 -29.46 -16.81 14.93
C VAL A 330 -30.66 -16.60 14.01
N SER A 331 -31.69 -15.90 14.51
CA SER A 331 -32.84 -15.46 13.72
C SER A 331 -32.54 -14.13 13.02
N THR A 332 -32.75 -14.06 11.71
CA THR A 332 -32.52 -12.83 10.91
C THR A 332 -33.78 -12.37 10.18
N GLN A 333 -33.91 -11.07 9.96
CA GLN A 333 -34.89 -10.48 9.05
C GLN A 333 -34.30 -10.21 7.66
N ILE A 334 -35.16 -10.00 6.66
CA ILE A 334 -34.74 -9.64 5.30
C ILE A 334 -33.88 -8.37 5.35
N GLY A 335 -32.70 -8.43 4.72
CA GLY A 335 -31.73 -7.33 4.70
C GLY A 335 -30.73 -7.33 5.86
N GLN A 336 -30.77 -8.33 6.75
CA GLN A 336 -29.76 -8.53 7.79
C GLN A 336 -28.69 -9.54 7.35
N SER A 337 -27.48 -9.39 7.87
CA SER A 337 -26.37 -10.33 7.68
C SER A 337 -25.69 -10.64 9.00
N VAL A 338 -25.29 -11.90 9.19
CA VAL A 338 -24.55 -12.33 10.39
C VAL A 338 -23.06 -12.36 10.08
N LYS A 339 -22.25 -11.80 10.97
CA LYS A 339 -20.77 -11.80 10.86
C LYS A 339 -20.13 -12.12 12.21
N ILE A 340 -18.83 -12.39 12.20
CA ILE A 340 -18.00 -12.48 13.41
C ILE A 340 -16.95 -11.40 13.41
N ALA A 341 -16.97 -10.57 14.45
CA ALA A 341 -15.97 -9.54 14.69
C ALA A 341 -15.05 -9.97 15.84
N GLY A 342 -13.76 -9.64 15.77
CA GLY A 342 -12.81 -10.01 16.81
C GLY A 342 -11.50 -9.24 16.76
N ASN A 343 -10.63 -9.50 17.73
CA ASN A 343 -9.37 -8.78 17.93
C ASN A 343 -8.28 -9.05 16.88
N VAL A 344 -8.44 -10.08 16.05
CA VAL A 344 -7.52 -10.41 14.96
C VAL A 344 -7.99 -9.84 13.64
N SER A 345 -7.06 -9.58 12.73
CA SER A 345 -7.36 -8.96 11.44
C SER A 345 -8.29 -9.81 10.58
N GLN A 346 -8.20 -11.13 10.69
CA GLN A 346 -9.07 -12.06 9.98
C GLN A 346 -10.54 -12.00 10.47
N LEU A 347 -10.79 -11.40 11.64
CA LEU A 347 -12.11 -11.09 12.18
C LEU A 347 -12.37 -9.57 12.23
N GLY A 348 -11.59 -8.79 11.48
CA GLY A 348 -11.84 -7.37 11.28
C GLY A 348 -11.36 -6.41 12.36
N ASN A 349 -10.57 -6.85 13.36
CA ASN A 349 -10.08 -6.00 14.46
C ASN A 349 -11.20 -5.18 15.15
N TRP A 350 -12.30 -5.84 15.51
CA TRP A 350 -13.52 -5.25 16.07
C TRP A 350 -14.25 -4.23 15.19
N ASN A 351 -13.84 -4.07 13.93
CA ASN A 351 -14.59 -3.28 12.95
C ASN A 351 -15.67 -4.13 12.26
N ALA A 352 -16.93 -3.83 12.51
CA ALA A 352 -18.09 -4.53 11.95
C ALA A 352 -18.15 -4.55 10.42
N ALA A 353 -17.59 -3.54 9.75
CA ALA A 353 -17.52 -3.51 8.28
C ALA A 353 -16.56 -4.59 7.74
N ASN A 354 -15.48 -4.86 8.47
CA ASN A 354 -14.41 -5.79 8.11
C ASN A 354 -14.54 -7.17 8.80
N ALA A 355 -15.62 -7.37 9.57
CA ALA A 355 -15.91 -8.63 10.24
C ALA A 355 -16.12 -9.76 9.23
N LEU A 356 -15.79 -10.99 9.63
CA LEU A 356 -15.91 -12.17 8.80
C LEU A 356 -17.39 -12.46 8.48
N PRO A 357 -17.83 -12.38 7.22
CA PRO A 357 -19.21 -12.71 6.86
C PRO A 357 -19.49 -14.21 7.00
N LEU A 358 -20.65 -14.56 7.54
CA LEU A 358 -21.12 -15.93 7.60
C LEU A 358 -22.17 -16.19 6.51
N SER A 359 -22.26 -17.44 6.06
CA SER A 359 -23.24 -17.91 5.08
C SER A 359 -24.35 -18.72 5.78
N ALA A 360 -25.60 -18.42 5.46
CA ALA A 360 -26.76 -19.14 5.98
C ALA A 360 -26.97 -20.48 5.25
N GLY A 361 -27.32 -21.51 6.00
CA GLY A 361 -27.75 -22.83 5.52
C GLY A 361 -28.68 -23.51 6.53
N ASN A 362 -29.33 -24.60 6.13
CA ASN A 362 -30.23 -25.40 6.97
C ASN A 362 -31.28 -24.55 7.73
N CYS A 363 -31.91 -23.61 7.03
CA CYS A 363 -32.88 -22.69 7.61
C CYS A 363 -34.24 -23.36 7.89
N ASN A 364 -34.85 -23.04 9.04
CA ASN A 364 -36.23 -23.35 9.36
C ASN A 364 -36.96 -22.04 9.72
N GLY A 365 -37.76 -21.50 8.80
CA GLY A 365 -38.31 -20.16 8.91
C GLY A 365 -37.21 -19.09 8.90
N SER A 366 -37.26 -18.14 9.83
CA SER A 366 -36.26 -17.05 9.95
C SER A 366 -34.98 -17.45 10.69
N VAL A 367 -34.88 -18.69 11.17
CA VAL A 367 -33.72 -19.20 11.93
C VAL A 367 -32.88 -20.06 11.00
N CYS A 368 -31.59 -19.73 10.89
CA CYS A 368 -30.62 -20.45 10.05
C CYS A 368 -29.42 -20.93 10.85
N VAL A 369 -28.70 -21.91 10.30
CA VAL A 369 -27.33 -22.24 10.70
C VAL A 369 -26.38 -21.39 9.87
N TRP A 370 -25.53 -20.62 10.53
CA TRP A 370 -24.60 -19.69 9.90
C TRP A 370 -23.18 -20.25 9.99
N THR A 371 -22.52 -20.41 8.85
CA THR A 371 -21.19 -21.01 8.79
C THR A 371 -20.19 -20.09 8.11
N GLY A 372 -18.96 -20.08 8.61
CA GLY A 372 -17.85 -19.35 8.03
C GLY A 372 -16.55 -20.06 8.38
N SER A 373 -15.53 -19.93 7.55
CA SER A 373 -14.22 -20.52 7.84
C SER A 373 -13.15 -19.47 7.63
N VAL A 374 -12.16 -19.47 8.51
CA VAL A 374 -11.10 -18.47 8.49
C VAL A 374 -9.79 -19.10 8.96
N SER A 375 -8.70 -18.79 8.27
CA SER A 375 -7.37 -19.33 8.62
C SER A 375 -6.68 -18.38 9.60
N ILE A 376 -6.51 -18.87 10.83
CA ILE A 376 -5.83 -18.16 11.92
C ILE A 376 -4.66 -19.05 12.38
N PRO A 377 -3.46 -18.49 12.61
CA PRO A 377 -2.32 -19.29 13.07
C PRO A 377 -2.61 -20.02 14.39
N ILE A 378 -2.15 -21.29 14.48
CA ILE A 378 -2.25 -22.09 15.71
C ILE A 378 -1.50 -21.39 16.85
N GLY A 379 -2.07 -21.41 18.05
CA GLY A 379 -1.57 -20.73 19.23
C GLY A 379 -2.04 -19.28 19.37
N THR A 380 -2.72 -18.71 18.37
CA THR A 380 -3.27 -17.35 18.47
C THR A 380 -4.42 -17.31 19.47
N GLN A 381 -4.37 -16.39 20.44
CA GLN A 381 -5.51 -16.07 21.30
C GLN A 381 -6.44 -15.08 20.59
N VAL A 382 -7.68 -15.52 20.37
CA VAL A 382 -8.73 -14.78 19.68
C VAL A 382 -9.80 -14.39 20.68
N GLN A 383 -10.17 -13.12 20.70
CA GLN A 383 -11.38 -12.61 21.32
C GLN A 383 -12.37 -12.22 20.22
N TRP A 384 -13.63 -12.60 20.34
CA TRP A 384 -14.62 -12.39 19.28
C TRP A 384 -16.05 -12.27 19.79
N LYS A 385 -16.94 -11.76 18.92
CA LYS A 385 -18.41 -11.71 19.09
C LYS A 385 -19.12 -11.94 17.77
N VAL A 386 -20.32 -12.52 17.84
CA VAL A 386 -21.26 -12.51 16.71
C VAL A 386 -21.89 -11.12 16.58
N ILE A 387 -22.05 -10.64 15.35
CA ILE A 387 -22.76 -9.39 15.06
C ILE A 387 -23.83 -9.61 13.99
N VAL A 388 -24.91 -8.84 14.09
CA VAL A 388 -25.95 -8.74 13.05
C VAL A 388 -25.90 -7.33 12.47
N THR A 389 -25.62 -7.23 11.17
CA THR A 389 -25.52 -5.95 10.46
C THR A 389 -26.75 -5.72 9.58
N SER A 390 -27.24 -4.49 9.56
CA SER A 390 -28.37 -4.02 8.74
C SER A 390 -28.10 -2.59 8.23
N SER A 391 -28.96 -2.05 7.36
CA SER A 391 -28.90 -0.64 6.95
C SER A 391 -29.12 0.33 8.12
N SER A 392 -29.77 -0.11 9.20
CA SER A 392 -30.03 0.69 10.40
C SER A 392 -28.93 0.62 11.46
N GLY A 393 -27.90 -0.22 11.28
CA GLY A 393 -26.80 -0.36 12.24
C GLY A 393 -26.38 -1.80 12.51
N THR A 394 -25.52 -1.97 13.51
CA THR A 394 -24.95 -3.27 13.93
C THR A 394 -25.37 -3.59 15.36
N LEU A 395 -25.96 -4.77 15.56
CA LEU A 395 -26.25 -5.36 16.87
C LEU A 395 -25.14 -6.33 17.26
N TRP A 396 -24.77 -6.35 18.54
CA TRP A 396 -23.66 -7.16 19.04
C TRP A 396 -24.17 -8.28 19.93
N GLU A 397 -23.43 -9.39 19.99
CA GLU A 397 -23.68 -10.42 20.98
C GLU A 397 -23.57 -9.83 22.40
N CYS A 398 -24.55 -10.12 23.25
CA CYS A 398 -24.58 -9.66 24.63
C CYS A 398 -23.45 -10.24 25.48
N GLY A 399 -23.14 -9.57 26.58
CA GLY A 399 -22.17 -10.05 27.57
C GLY A 399 -20.71 -9.79 27.17
N ASN A 400 -19.80 -10.53 27.78
CA ASN A 400 -18.36 -10.39 27.56
C ASN A 400 -17.92 -10.97 26.21
N ASN A 401 -16.70 -10.64 25.77
CA ASN A 401 -16.12 -11.23 24.56
C ASN A 401 -15.88 -12.73 24.76
N ASN A 402 -16.20 -13.53 23.74
CA ASN A 402 -15.81 -14.92 23.69
C ASN A 402 -14.29 -15.01 23.48
N VAL A 403 -13.62 -15.99 24.10
CA VAL A 403 -12.16 -16.16 24.01
C VAL A 403 -11.82 -17.59 23.59
N LEU A 404 -10.90 -17.75 22.63
CA LEU A 404 -10.42 -19.04 22.13
C LEU A 404 -8.92 -18.96 21.85
N THR A 405 -8.16 -20.00 22.19
CA THR A 405 -6.79 -20.19 21.67
C THR A 405 -6.83 -21.21 20.54
N VAL A 406 -6.35 -20.84 19.35
CA VAL A 406 -6.49 -21.66 18.14
C VAL A 406 -5.63 -22.92 18.20
N SER A 407 -6.25 -24.06 17.91
CA SER A 407 -5.65 -25.40 17.79
C SER A 407 -6.05 -26.07 16.47
N SER A 408 -5.38 -27.16 16.11
CA SER A 408 -5.64 -27.91 14.86
C SER A 408 -7.04 -28.54 14.76
N THR A 409 -7.83 -28.55 15.85
CA THR A 409 -9.20 -29.07 15.89
C THR A 409 -10.20 -28.01 16.39
N SER A 410 -9.84 -26.72 16.35
CA SER A 410 -10.72 -25.66 16.83
C SER A 410 -11.98 -25.57 15.97
N ALA A 411 -13.13 -25.64 16.64
CA ALA A 411 -14.44 -25.33 16.09
C ALA A 411 -15.19 -24.45 17.08
N ILE A 412 -15.76 -23.36 16.60
CA ILE A 412 -16.61 -22.48 17.40
C ILE A 412 -18.06 -22.91 17.14
N ASN A 413 -18.78 -23.29 18.19
CA ASN A 413 -20.23 -23.51 18.19
C ASN A 413 -20.85 -22.58 19.24
N THR A 414 -21.63 -21.59 18.81
CA THR A 414 -22.32 -20.66 19.72
C THR A 414 -23.77 -20.42 19.32
N GLY A 415 -24.62 -20.20 20.33
CA GLY A 415 -25.93 -19.58 20.19
C GLY A 415 -25.88 -18.17 20.77
N ALA A 416 -25.99 -17.15 19.92
CA ALA A 416 -25.82 -15.75 20.31
C ALA A 416 -27.16 -15.07 20.60
N THR A 417 -27.21 -14.30 21.69
CA THR A 417 -28.31 -13.38 22.02
C THR A 417 -27.83 -11.95 21.80
N PHE A 418 -28.66 -11.07 21.24
CA PHE A 418 -28.24 -9.74 20.80
C PHE A 418 -28.78 -8.61 21.69
N CYS A 419 -27.90 -7.64 21.93
CA CYS A 419 -28.14 -6.31 22.51
C CYS A 419 -27.07 -5.34 21.95
#